data_AF-A0A259RX39-F1
#
_entry.id   AF-A0A259RX39-F1
#
_cell.length_a   1.000
_cell.length_b   1.000
_cell.length_c   1.000
_cell.angle_alpha   90.00
_cell.angle_beta   90.00
_cell.angle_gamma   90.00
#
_symmetry.space_group_name_H-M   'P 1'
#
loop_
_entity.id
_entity.type
_entity.pdbx_description
1 polymer ?
#
loop_
_entity_poly.entity_id
_entity_poly.type
_entity_poly.pdbx_seq_one_letter_code
_entity_poly.pdbx_strand_id
1 'polypeptide(L)'
;MLDAVLVQSEVLELKAPVEGHAKGTVVESSLEKGRGPVATVLVRSGTLNKGDVVLVGSEYGRVRAMLDENGAPIESAGPSIPVVIIGLSGTPQAGDDLVVVEDERKAREIALFRAGKYRDSRLATQQSTKLENLFDQMKEGEVATL
;
A
#
# COMPACT_ATOMS: atom_id res chain seq x y z
N MET A 1 28.76 -14.17 0.77
CA MET A 1 27.42 -13.72 1.23
C MET A 1 26.32 -14.14 0.26
N LEU A 2 26.52 -14.07 -1.06
CA LEU A 2 25.56 -14.60 -2.04
C LEU A 2 25.24 -16.09 -1.83
N ASP A 3 26.27 -16.94 -1.70
CA ASP A 3 26.07 -18.39 -1.55
C ASP A 3 25.26 -18.74 -0.30
N ALA A 4 25.43 -18.00 0.79
CA ALA A 4 24.65 -18.22 2.01
C ALA A 4 23.16 -17.90 1.80
N VAL A 5 22.83 -16.86 1.02
CA VAL A 5 21.44 -16.52 0.68
C VAL A 5 20.83 -17.56 -0.25
N LEU A 6 21.57 -18.00 -1.26
CA LEU A 6 21.11 -19.03 -2.20
C LEU A 6 20.83 -20.35 -1.48
N VAL A 7 21.79 -20.84 -0.69
CA VAL A 7 21.62 -22.07 0.11
C VAL A 7 20.44 -21.95 1.07
N GLN A 8 20.30 -20.81 1.76
CA GLN A 8 19.16 -20.60 2.65
C GLN A 8 17.83 -20.60 1.90
N SER A 9 17.77 -19.99 0.71
CA SER A 9 16.54 -19.94 -0.10
C SER A 9 16.12 -21.30 -0.63
N GLU A 10 17.08 -22.16 -0.99
CA GLU A 10 16.83 -23.54 -1.41
C GLU A 10 16.31 -24.40 -0.24
N VAL A 11 16.93 -24.27 0.94
CA VAL A 11 16.51 -25.00 2.16
C VAL A 11 15.08 -24.63 2.58
N LEU A 12 14.68 -23.36 2.39
CA LEU A 12 13.34 -22.89 2.72
C LEU A 12 12.27 -23.27 1.68
N GLU A 13 12.66 -23.80 0.50
CA GLU A 13 11.78 -24.15 -0.61
C GLU A 13 10.74 -23.06 -0.97
N LEU A 14 11.19 -21.81 -1.08
CA LEU A 14 10.30 -20.68 -1.36
C LEU A 14 9.56 -20.88 -2.70
N LYS A 15 8.22 -20.83 -2.64
CA LYS A 15 7.33 -21.00 -3.81
C LYS A 15 6.36 -19.84 -3.89
N ALA A 16 6.08 -19.40 -5.11
CA ALA A 16 5.03 -18.43 -5.40
C ALA A 16 4.26 -18.87 -6.65
N PRO A 17 2.92 -18.82 -6.65
CA PRO A 17 2.16 -19.06 -7.88
C PRO A 17 2.44 -17.90 -8.84
N VAL A 18 2.74 -18.22 -10.10
CA VAL A 18 2.99 -17.21 -11.15
C VAL A 18 1.69 -16.85 -11.87
N GLU A 19 0.80 -17.82 -12.04
CA GLU A 19 -0.48 -17.63 -12.71
C GLU A 19 -1.56 -17.08 -11.77
N GLY A 20 -2.46 -16.28 -12.32
CA GLY A 20 -3.60 -15.71 -11.63
C GLY A 20 -3.40 -14.28 -11.13
N HIS A 21 -4.38 -13.82 -10.35
CA HIS A 21 -4.48 -12.45 -9.85
C HIS A 21 -3.28 -12.08 -8.97
N ALA A 22 -2.63 -10.96 -9.30
CA ALA A 22 -1.48 -10.51 -8.55
C ALA A 22 -1.85 -10.06 -7.13
N LYS A 23 -0.96 -10.38 -6.19
CA LYS A 23 -0.93 -9.80 -4.84
C LYS A 23 0.46 -9.28 -4.57
N GLY A 24 0.57 -8.16 -3.86
CA GLY A 24 1.85 -7.53 -3.57
C GLY A 24 1.81 -6.66 -2.32
N THR A 25 2.93 -6.05 -1.99
CA THR A 25 3.02 -5.01 -0.95
C THR A 25 3.54 -3.72 -1.57
N VAL A 26 2.99 -2.59 -1.15
CA VAL A 26 3.59 -1.29 -1.42
C VAL A 26 4.89 -1.18 -0.63
N VAL A 27 5.98 -0.94 -1.34
CA VAL A 27 7.29 -0.62 -0.75
C VAL A 27 7.35 0.86 -0.43
N GLU A 28 6.96 1.69 -1.40
CA GLU A 28 6.94 3.15 -1.28
C GLU A 28 5.92 3.74 -2.27
N SER A 29 5.54 5.00 -2.04
CA SER A 29 4.65 5.73 -2.92
C SER A 29 4.98 7.22 -2.92
N SER A 30 4.65 7.89 -4.03
CA SER A 30 4.87 9.33 -4.17
C SER A 30 3.91 9.95 -5.19
N LEU A 31 3.82 11.28 -5.20
CA LEU A 31 3.07 12.02 -6.21
C LEU A 31 4.04 12.69 -7.19
N GLU A 32 4.12 12.17 -8.41
CA GLU A 32 5.04 12.67 -9.43
C GLU A 32 4.36 13.65 -10.39
N LYS A 33 5.05 14.77 -10.68
CA LYS A 33 4.55 15.77 -11.63
C LYS A 33 4.47 15.17 -13.04
N GLY A 34 3.28 15.19 -13.62
CA GLY A 34 3.01 14.66 -14.97
C GLY A 34 2.61 13.19 -15.03
N ARG A 35 2.97 12.38 -14.01
CA ARG A 35 2.56 10.97 -13.89
C ARG A 35 1.39 10.75 -12.93
N GLY A 36 1.22 11.67 -11.97
CA GLY A 36 0.23 11.54 -10.92
C GLY A 36 0.73 10.62 -9.80
N PRO A 37 -0.18 9.95 -9.07
CA PRO A 37 0.21 9.02 -8.01
C PRO A 37 0.94 7.82 -8.58
N VAL A 38 2.11 7.54 -7.99
CA VAL A 38 2.95 6.37 -8.32
C VAL A 38 3.21 5.57 -7.05
N ALA A 39 3.35 4.25 -7.20
CA ALA A 39 3.70 3.37 -6.10
C ALA A 39 4.65 2.28 -6.59
N THR A 40 5.70 2.01 -5.84
CA THR A 40 6.57 0.84 -6.04
C THR A 40 5.97 -0.32 -5.27
N VAL A 41 5.65 -1.40 -5.96
CA VAL A 41 5.01 -2.59 -5.39
C VAL A 41 5.90 -3.79 -5.60
N LEU A 42 6.13 -4.57 -4.54
CA LEU A 42 6.73 -5.89 -4.64
C LEU A 42 5.64 -6.94 -4.85
N VAL A 43 5.62 -7.58 -6.02
CA VAL A 43 4.69 -8.67 -6.31
C VAL A 43 5.08 -9.91 -5.51
N ARG A 44 4.16 -10.47 -4.74
CA ARG A 44 4.37 -11.66 -3.88
C ARG A 44 3.81 -12.94 -4.50
N SER A 45 2.76 -12.82 -5.31
CA SER A 45 2.10 -13.95 -5.96
C SER A 45 1.30 -13.48 -7.16
N GLY A 46 1.10 -14.35 -8.16
CA GLY A 46 0.44 -14.03 -9.41
C GLY A 46 1.29 -13.14 -10.31
N THR A 47 0.71 -12.69 -11.41
CA THR A 47 1.36 -11.79 -12.36
C THR A 47 0.53 -10.52 -12.48
N LEU A 48 1.16 -9.37 -12.22
CA LEU A 48 0.55 -8.07 -12.39
C LEU A 48 0.73 -7.62 -13.83
N ASN A 49 -0.36 -7.20 -14.47
CA ASN A 49 -0.34 -6.75 -15.86
C ASN A 49 -0.79 -5.30 -15.97
N LYS A 50 -0.31 -4.63 -17.00
CA LYS A 50 -0.85 -3.33 -17.38
C LYS A 50 -2.31 -3.49 -17.77
N GLY A 51 -3.16 -2.59 -17.30
CA GLY A 51 -4.61 -2.64 -17.50
C GLY A 51 -5.36 -3.34 -16.38
N ASP A 52 -4.67 -4.04 -15.47
CA ASP A 52 -5.28 -4.64 -14.30
C ASP A 52 -5.90 -3.57 -13.40
N VAL A 53 -7.02 -3.93 -12.79
CA VAL A 53 -7.66 -3.13 -11.75
C VAL A 53 -7.11 -3.59 -10.41
N VAL A 54 -6.60 -2.65 -9.62
CA VAL A 54 -5.97 -2.93 -8.33
C VAL A 54 -6.68 -2.20 -7.21
N LEU A 55 -6.73 -2.87 -6.07
CA LEU A 55 -7.08 -2.30 -4.76
C LEU A 55 -5.81 -2.30 -3.91
N VAL A 56 -5.46 -1.14 -3.37
CA VAL A 56 -4.22 -0.93 -2.60
C VAL A 56 -4.55 -0.13 -1.35
N GLY A 57 -4.62 -0.77 -0.19
CA GLY A 57 -5.04 -0.09 1.04
C GLY A 57 -6.44 0.54 0.90
N SER A 58 -6.52 1.87 1.04
CA SER A 58 -7.72 2.68 0.79
C SER A 58 -7.77 3.33 -0.59
N GLU A 59 -6.82 3.02 -1.46
CA GLU A 59 -6.73 3.50 -2.84
C GLU A 59 -7.12 2.40 -3.82
N TYR A 60 -7.53 2.80 -5.02
CA TYR A 60 -7.87 1.88 -6.10
C TYR A 60 -7.50 2.50 -7.44
N GLY A 61 -7.43 1.70 -8.49
CA GLY A 61 -7.26 2.25 -9.83
C GLY A 61 -6.95 1.19 -10.86
N ARG A 62 -6.84 1.65 -12.10
CA ARG A 62 -6.37 0.81 -13.21
C ARG A 62 -4.91 1.12 -13.48
N VAL A 63 -4.09 0.09 -13.57
CA VAL A 63 -2.67 0.23 -13.90
C VAL A 63 -2.54 0.74 -15.33
N ARG A 64 -2.19 2.01 -15.49
CA ARG A 64 -2.05 2.67 -16.80
C ARG A 64 -0.68 2.42 -17.42
N ALA A 65 0.34 2.36 -16.57
CA ALA A 65 1.71 2.08 -16.96
C ALA A 65 2.44 1.38 -15.82
N MET A 66 3.42 0.56 -16.17
CA MET A 66 4.34 -0.09 -15.26
C MET A 66 5.77 0.16 -15.70
N LEU A 67 6.66 0.36 -14.74
CA LEU A 67 8.10 0.49 -14.95
C LEU A 67 8.85 -0.53 -14.07
N ASP A 68 9.93 -1.10 -14.59
CA ASP A 68 10.84 -1.95 -13.84
C ASP A 68 11.78 -1.14 -12.91
N GLU A 69 12.67 -1.81 -12.21
CA GLU A 69 13.66 -1.19 -11.32
C GLU A 69 14.66 -0.28 -12.03
N ASN A 70 14.80 -0.40 -13.35
CA ASN A 70 15.65 0.44 -14.20
C ASN A 70 14.88 1.61 -14.82
N GLY A 71 13.57 1.72 -14.55
CA GLY A 71 12.67 2.72 -15.12
C GLY A 71 12.25 2.42 -16.56
N ALA A 72 12.50 1.21 -17.07
CA ALA A 72 12.05 0.80 -18.40
C ALA A 72 10.59 0.36 -18.36
N PRO A 73 9.79 0.68 -19.41
CA PRO A 73 8.39 0.28 -19.46
C PRO A 73 8.26 -1.24 -19.63
N ILE A 74 7.39 -1.83 -18.80
CA ILE A 74 7.06 -3.27 -18.84
C ILE A 74 5.55 -3.47 -18.92
N GLU A 75 5.14 -4.62 -19.44
CA GLU A 75 3.72 -4.97 -19.61
C GLU A 75 3.23 -5.99 -18.57
N SER A 76 4.15 -6.75 -17.95
CA SER A 76 3.84 -7.71 -16.89
C SER A 76 4.96 -7.79 -15.85
N ALA A 77 4.61 -8.10 -14.60
CA ALA A 77 5.53 -8.32 -13.49
C ALA A 77 5.10 -9.55 -12.67
N GLY A 78 5.95 -10.57 -12.63
CA GLY A 78 5.74 -11.78 -11.84
C GLY A 78 6.17 -11.63 -10.37
N PRO A 79 6.07 -12.71 -9.57
CA PRO A 79 6.48 -12.69 -8.17
C PRO A 79 7.96 -12.32 -8.00
N SER A 80 8.28 -11.68 -6.88
CA SER A 80 9.62 -11.21 -6.47
C SER A 80 10.19 -10.05 -7.29
N ILE A 81 9.47 -9.53 -8.29
CA ILE A 81 9.88 -8.36 -9.07
C ILE A 81 9.25 -7.09 -8.46
N PRO A 82 10.04 -6.07 -8.10
CA PRO A 82 9.52 -4.75 -7.76
C PRO A 82 9.08 -4.02 -9.04
N VAL A 83 7.89 -3.45 -9.02
CA VAL A 83 7.32 -2.72 -10.17
C VAL A 83 6.73 -1.39 -9.73
N VAL A 84 7.05 -0.34 -10.46
CA VAL A 84 6.42 0.97 -10.27
C VAL A 84 5.12 0.99 -11.05
N ILE A 85 4.00 1.20 -10.37
CA ILE A 85 2.68 1.31 -10.97
C ILE A 85 2.19 2.75 -10.99
N ILE A 86 1.53 3.12 -12.09
CA ILE A 86 0.97 4.45 -12.31
C ILE A 86 -0.52 4.31 -12.65
N GLY A 87 -1.37 5.16 -12.06
CA GLY A 87 -2.82 5.16 -12.33
C GLY A 87 -3.72 4.84 -11.15
N LEU A 88 -3.18 4.92 -9.93
CA LEU A 88 -3.98 4.87 -8.71
C LEU A 88 -4.75 6.18 -8.48
N SER A 89 -5.84 6.11 -7.72
CA SER A 89 -6.64 7.25 -7.28
C SER A 89 -5.88 8.24 -6.40
N GLY A 90 -4.87 7.74 -5.69
CA GLY A 90 -4.08 8.48 -4.71
C GLY A 90 -2.80 7.72 -4.37
N THR A 91 -2.04 8.26 -3.42
CA THR A 91 -0.79 7.65 -2.95
C THR A 91 -1.07 6.68 -1.80
N PRO A 92 -0.92 5.36 -1.99
CA PRO A 92 -1.15 4.37 -0.93
C PRO A 92 -0.06 4.46 0.15
N GLN A 93 -0.26 3.83 1.31
CA GLN A 93 0.76 3.80 2.36
C GLN A 93 1.78 2.68 2.12
N ALA A 94 3.03 2.89 2.55
CA ALA A 94 4.01 1.83 2.58
C ALA A 94 3.53 0.70 3.51
N GLY A 95 3.67 -0.54 3.06
CA GLY A 95 3.14 -1.72 3.75
C GLY A 95 1.70 -2.09 3.38
N ASP A 96 0.97 -1.26 2.62
CA ASP A 96 -0.37 -1.63 2.15
C ASP A 96 -0.32 -2.85 1.22
N ASP A 97 -1.30 -3.75 1.38
CA ASP A 97 -1.50 -4.86 0.47
C ASP A 97 -2.09 -4.38 -0.86
N LEU A 98 -1.48 -4.80 -1.96
CA LEU A 98 -2.04 -4.70 -3.31
C LEU A 98 -2.71 -6.02 -3.68
N VAL A 99 -3.92 -5.94 -4.25
CA VAL A 99 -4.63 -7.08 -4.82
C VAL A 99 -5.25 -6.68 -6.15
N VAL A 100 -5.03 -7.49 -7.19
CA VAL A 100 -5.76 -7.36 -8.45
C VAL A 100 -7.19 -7.88 -8.26
N VAL A 101 -8.16 -7.11 -8.75
CA VAL A 101 -9.58 -7.40 -8.66
C VAL A 101 -10.22 -7.29 -10.03
N GLU A 102 -11.31 -8.03 -10.25
CA GLU A 102 -11.96 -8.08 -11.57
C GLU A 102 -12.80 -6.82 -11.87
N ASP A 103 -13.42 -6.22 -10.83
CA ASP A 103 -14.36 -5.10 -10.99
C ASP A 103 -13.88 -3.85 -10.25
N GLU A 104 -13.69 -2.78 -11.02
CA GLU A 104 -13.32 -1.44 -10.55
C GLU A 104 -14.37 -0.81 -9.65
N ARG A 105 -15.66 -1.08 -9.88
CA ARG A 105 -16.74 -0.56 -9.03
C ARG A 105 -16.65 -1.14 -7.63
N LYS A 106 -16.44 -2.44 -7.52
CA LYS A 106 -16.26 -3.14 -6.24
C LYS A 106 -14.97 -2.71 -5.55
N ALA A 107 -13.88 -2.54 -6.30
CA ALA A 107 -12.63 -1.99 -5.78
C ALA A 107 -12.85 -0.62 -5.13
N ARG A 108 -13.54 0.28 -5.84
CA ARG A 108 -13.89 1.62 -5.38
C ARG A 108 -14.72 1.60 -4.11
N GLU A 109 -15.75 0.75 -4.05
CA GLU A 109 -16.60 0.64 -2.87
C GLU A 109 -15.81 0.22 -1.62
N ILE A 110 -14.95 -0.81 -1.76
CA ILE A 110 -14.10 -1.29 -0.66
C ILE A 110 -13.10 -0.21 -0.23
N ALA A 111 -12.47 0.48 -1.19
CA ALA A 111 -11.53 1.56 -0.94
C ALA A 111 -12.18 2.71 -0.16
N LEU A 112 -13.36 3.16 -0.60
CA LEU A 112 -14.13 4.21 0.06
C LEU A 112 -14.57 3.81 1.47
N PHE A 113 -15.00 2.56 1.66
CA PHE A 113 -15.33 2.03 2.97
C PHE A 113 -14.11 2.05 3.92
N ARG A 114 -12.94 1.61 3.44
CA ARG A 114 -11.68 1.65 4.21
C ARG A 114 -11.26 3.08 4.55
N ALA A 115 -11.38 4.00 3.59
CA ALA A 115 -11.08 5.42 3.81
C ALA A 115 -12.00 6.05 4.86
N GLY A 116 -13.30 5.72 4.85
CA GLY A 116 -14.27 6.15 5.85
C GLY A 116 -13.90 5.65 7.24
N LYS A 117 -13.66 4.34 7.39
CA LYS A 117 -13.26 3.74 8.66
C LYS A 117 -11.96 4.34 9.21
N TYR A 118 -10.97 4.58 8.35
CA TYR A 118 -9.71 5.22 8.73
C TYR A 118 -9.95 6.65 9.26
N ARG A 119 -10.79 7.43 8.57
CA ARG A 119 -11.17 8.77 9.01
C ARG A 119 -11.84 8.76 10.37
N ASP A 120 -12.79 7.85 10.60
CA ASP A 120 -13.52 7.75 11.86
C ASP A 120 -12.59 7.36 13.02
N SER A 121 -11.72 6.37 12.80
CA SER A 121 -10.72 5.96 13.79
C SER A 121 -9.77 7.11 14.16
N ARG A 122 -9.34 7.90 13.16
CA ARG A 122 -8.45 9.04 13.37
C ARG A 122 -9.14 10.14 14.18
N LEU A 123 -10.42 10.41 13.92
CA LEU A 123 -11.20 11.38 14.68
C LEU A 123 -11.40 10.94 16.13
N ALA A 124 -11.68 9.65 16.36
CA ALA A 124 -11.81 9.09 17.71
C ALA A 124 -10.51 9.21 18.51
N THR A 125 -9.36 8.86 17.92
CA THR A 125 -8.05 9.02 18.57
C THR A 125 -7.77 10.49 18.88
N GLN A 126 -8.04 11.40 17.94
CA GLN A 126 -7.85 12.84 18.18
C GLN A 126 -8.73 13.38 19.31
N GLN A 127 -9.97 12.88 19.45
CA GLN A 127 -10.83 13.27 20.56
C GLN A 127 -10.30 12.76 21.90
N SER A 128 -9.83 11.51 21.98
CA SER A 128 -9.22 10.95 23.20
C SER A 128 -8.00 11.76 23.63
N THR A 129 -7.05 12.00 22.72
CA THR A 129 -5.83 12.75 23.04
C THR A 129 -6.13 14.19 23.46
N LYS A 130 -7.14 14.83 22.85
CA LYS A 130 -7.58 16.17 23.28
C LYS A 130 -8.16 16.16 24.69
N LEU A 131 -8.98 15.16 25.03
CA LEU A 131 -9.56 15.03 26.37
C LEU A 131 -8.47 14.77 27.42
N GLU A 132 -7.53 13.87 27.14
CA GLU A 132 -6.36 13.60 28.00
C GLU A 132 -5.56 14.89 28.28
N ASN A 133 -5.22 15.64 27.23
CA ASN A 133 -4.50 16.91 27.37
C ASN A 133 -5.28 17.96 28.18
N LEU A 134 -6.62 18.00 28.10
CA LEU A 134 -7.44 18.89 28.93
C LEU A 134 -7.42 18.48 30.41
N PHE A 135 -7.48 17.18 30.71
CA PHE A 135 -7.39 16.68 32.08
C PHE A 135 -6.02 16.94 32.70
N ASP A 136 -4.94 16.81 31.92
CA ASP A 136 -3.59 17.10 32.40
C ASP A 136 -3.39 18.60 32.68
N GLN A 137 -3.90 19.48 31.81
CA GLN A 137 -3.89 20.93 32.06
C GLN A 137 -4.71 21.35 33.29
N MET A 138 -5.85 20.70 33.55
CA MET A 138 -6.64 20.96 34.75
C MET A 138 -5.92 20.52 36.02
N LYS A 139 -5.23 19.37 35.99
CA LYS A 139 -4.39 18.92 37.12
C LYS A 139 -3.21 19.85 37.39
N GLU A 140 -2.53 20.33 36.34
CA GLU A 140 -1.44 21.31 36.51
C GLU A 140 -1.95 22.65 37.07
N GLY A 141 -3.14 23.10 36.66
CA GLY A 141 -3.78 24.30 37.21
C GLY A 141 -4.19 24.19 38.68
N GLU A 142 -4.60 23.00 39.14
CA GLU A 142 -4.91 22.75 40.56
C GLU A 142 -3.66 22.79 41.45
N VAL A 143 -2.50 22.34 40.95
CA VAL A 143 -1.22 22.34 41.69
C VAL A 143 -0.63 23.74 41.83
N ALA A 144 -0.91 24.67 40.90
CA ALA A 144 -0.41 26.04 40.95
C ALA A 144 -1.12 26.94 41.99
N THR A 145 -2.16 26.45 42.67
CA THR A 145 -3.00 27.28 43.58
C THR A 145 -2.93 26.86 45.06
N LEU A 146 -1.97 26.02 45.45
CA LEU A 146 -1.69 25.64 46.85
C LEU A 146 -0.29 26.10 47.28
#